data_AF-A0A4Q3SR83-F1
#
_entry.id   AF-A0A4Q3SR83-F1
#
_cell.length_a   1.000
_cell.length_b   1.000
_cell.length_c   1.000
_cell.angle_alpha   90.00
_cell.angle_beta   90.00
_cell.angle_gamma   90.00
#
_symmetry.space_group_name_H-M   'P 1'
#
loop_
_entity.id
_entity.type
_entity.pdbx_description
1 polymer ?
#
loop_
_entity_poly.entity_id
_entity_poly.type
_entity_poly.pdbx_seq_one_letter_code
_entity_poly.pdbx_strand_id
1 'polypeptide(L)'
;MPTHSSQDTKFKIERPDYISISGVKVVAGMTVQNRDLNLTTEQKTDPAKIEIDNIPGMGTVTVRWIVQGSGKFTINVDSRKGGVASR
;
A
#
# COMPACT_ATOMS: atom_id res chain seq x y z
N MET A 1 4.63 -26.73 1.12
CA MET A 1 3.18 -26.91 1.32
C MET A 1 2.48 -25.64 0.87
N PRO A 2 1.59 -25.67 -0.15
CA PRO A 2 0.88 -24.47 -0.59
C PRO A 2 -0.18 -24.07 0.44
N THR A 3 -0.23 -22.80 0.80
CA THR A 3 -1.31 -22.23 1.61
C THR A 3 -2.32 -21.57 0.70
N HIS A 4 -3.60 -21.56 1.08
CA HIS A 4 -4.67 -20.89 0.32
C HIS A 4 -4.25 -19.45 -0.07
N SER A 5 -3.71 -18.71 0.91
CA SER A 5 -3.23 -17.34 0.73
C SER A 5 -2.13 -17.17 -0.32
N SER A 6 -1.27 -18.17 -0.53
CA SER A 6 -0.21 -18.13 -1.55
C SER A 6 -0.75 -18.35 -2.96
N GLN A 7 -1.81 -19.16 -3.07
CA GLN A 7 -2.45 -19.46 -4.35
C GLN A 7 -3.35 -18.30 -4.80
N ASP A 8 -4.02 -17.64 -3.86
CA ASP A 8 -4.90 -16.49 -4.14
C ASP A 8 -4.13 -15.32 -4.73
N THR A 9 -2.95 -15.00 -4.19
CA THR A 9 -2.09 -13.93 -4.73
C THR A 9 -1.55 -14.32 -6.11
N LYS A 10 -1.17 -15.59 -6.31
CA LYS A 10 -0.63 -16.07 -7.59
C LYS A 10 -1.65 -15.98 -8.74
N PHE A 11 -2.93 -16.21 -8.44
CA PHE A 11 -3.99 -16.16 -9.44
C PHE A 11 -4.86 -14.90 -9.38
N LYS A 12 -4.51 -13.93 -8.52
CA LYS A 12 -5.28 -12.68 -8.32
C LYS A 12 -6.77 -12.95 -8.04
N ILE A 13 -7.06 -14.01 -7.30
CA ILE A 13 -8.45 -14.41 -6.96
C ILE A 13 -9.03 -13.45 -5.93
N GLU A 14 -8.16 -12.88 -5.08
CA GLU A 14 -8.55 -11.96 -4.01
C GLU A 14 -8.26 -10.50 -4.40
N ARG A 15 -9.08 -9.57 -3.89
CA ARG A 15 -8.91 -8.14 -4.16
C ARG A 15 -7.54 -7.65 -3.66
N PRO A 16 -6.92 -6.66 -4.34
CA PRO A 16 -5.74 -5.99 -3.81
C PRO A 16 -6.03 -5.33 -2.46
N ASP A 17 -4.97 -5.22 -1.65
CA ASP A 17 -4.96 -4.41 -0.45
C ASP A 17 -4.78 -2.93 -0.83
N TYR A 18 -5.51 -2.06 -0.14
CA TYR A 18 -5.49 -0.62 -0.42
C TYR A 18 -4.92 0.14 0.75
N ILE A 19 -3.98 1.05 0.46
CA ILE A 19 -3.47 1.99 1.45
C ILE A 19 -3.73 3.39 0.92
N SER A 20 -4.56 4.15 1.61
CA SER A 20 -4.91 5.51 1.23
C SER A 20 -4.51 6.54 2.28
N ILE A 21 -4.21 7.75 1.81
CA ILE A 21 -3.97 8.91 2.65
C ILE A 21 -5.03 9.97 2.37
N SER A 22 -5.56 10.59 3.42
CA SER A 22 -6.54 11.67 3.33
C SER A 22 -6.15 12.86 4.22
N GLY A 23 -6.77 14.02 3.98
CA GLY A 23 -6.54 15.25 4.75
C GLY A 23 -5.36 16.10 4.28
N VAL A 24 -4.57 15.63 3.31
CA VAL A 24 -3.43 16.35 2.73
C VAL A 24 -3.42 16.27 1.21
N LYS A 25 -2.79 17.26 0.57
CA LYS A 25 -2.61 17.26 -0.87
C LYS A 25 -1.43 16.37 -1.24
N VAL A 26 -1.71 15.24 -1.89
CA VAL A 26 -0.69 14.29 -2.34
C VAL A 26 -0.16 14.71 -3.70
N VAL A 27 1.17 14.75 -3.84
CA VAL A 27 1.87 15.05 -5.09
C VAL A 27 2.30 13.76 -5.78
N ALA A 28 2.83 12.81 -5.01
CA ALA A 28 3.23 11.50 -5.52
C ALA A 28 3.01 10.42 -4.45
N GLY A 29 2.61 9.23 -4.88
CA GLY A 29 2.51 8.03 -4.05
C GLY A 29 3.36 6.93 -4.66
N MET A 30 4.12 6.23 -3.82
CA MET A 30 5.08 5.23 -4.28
C MET A 30 5.11 4.02 -3.35
N THR A 31 5.30 2.84 -3.92
CA THR A 31 5.61 1.61 -3.18
C THR A 31 7.13 1.43 -3.18
N VAL A 32 7.71 1.24 -2.00
CA VAL A 32 9.16 1.04 -1.83
C VAL A 32 9.47 -0.44 -2.03
N GLN A 33 10.19 -0.78 -3.11
CA GLN A 33 10.65 -2.14 -3.37
C GLN A 33 11.94 -2.45 -2.60
N ASN A 34 12.86 -1.48 -2.55
CA ASN A 34 14.08 -1.60 -1.78
C ASN A 34 14.44 -0.24 -1.20
N ARG A 35 14.43 -0.14 0.12
CA ARG A 35 14.71 1.11 0.84
C ARG A 35 16.18 1.51 0.73
N ASP A 36 17.09 0.53 0.75
CA ASP A 36 18.53 0.77 0.78
C ASP A 36 19.06 1.20 -0.60
N LEU A 37 18.45 0.69 -1.66
CA LEU A 37 18.73 1.10 -3.05
C LEU A 37 17.83 2.23 -3.55
N ASN A 38 16.95 2.76 -2.71
CA ASN A 38 15.93 3.76 -3.05
C ASN A 38 15.10 3.39 -4.30
N LEU A 39 14.85 2.08 -4.50
CA LEU A 39 14.02 1.59 -5.59
C LEU A 39 12.55 1.71 -5.19
N THR A 40 11.84 2.58 -5.90
CA THR A 40 10.42 2.86 -5.67
C THR A 40 9.63 2.77 -6.96
N THR A 41 8.43 2.19 -6.88
CA THR A 41 7.46 2.18 -7.98
C THR A 41 6.41 3.25 -7.72
N GLU A 42 6.30 4.22 -8.61
CA GLU A 42 5.29 5.28 -8.51
C GLU A 42 3.90 4.79 -8.92
N GLN A 43 2.90 5.24 -8.18
CA GLN A 43 1.49 5.06 -8.47
C GLN A 43 1.02 6.17 -9.43
N LYS A 44 0.88 5.83 -10.71
CA LYS A 44 0.60 6.80 -11.79
C LYS A 44 -0.84 7.30 -11.83
N THR A 45 -1.80 6.47 -11.46
CA THR A 45 -3.24 6.75 -11.65
C THR A 45 -3.85 7.52 -10.50
N ASP A 46 -3.56 7.10 -9.27
CA ASP A 46 -4.05 7.74 -8.05
C ASP A 46 -2.93 7.75 -7.01
N PRO A 47 -2.20 8.85 -6.86
CA PRO A 47 -1.09 8.91 -5.91
C PRO A 47 -1.57 8.85 -4.46
N ALA A 48 -2.83 9.19 -4.16
CA ALA A 48 -3.36 9.15 -2.79
C ALA A 48 -3.77 7.74 -2.36
N LYS A 49 -4.04 6.85 -3.31
CA LYS A 49 -4.42 5.45 -3.07
C LYS A 49 -3.41 4.50 -3.71
N ILE A 50 -2.61 3.87 -2.87
CA ILE A 50 -1.65 2.86 -3.30
C ILE A 50 -2.33 1.49 -3.28
N GLU A 51 -2.29 0.81 -4.43
CA GLU A 51 -2.82 -0.54 -4.59
C GLU A 51 -1.67 -1.53 -4.52
N ILE A 52 -1.79 -2.52 -3.63
CA ILE A 52 -0.77 -3.55 -3.42
C ILE A 52 -1.45 -4.91 -3.54
N ASP A 53 -0.84 -5.83 -4.26
CA ASP A 53 -1.44 -7.15 -4.50
C ASP A 53 -1.75 -7.91 -3.20
N ASN A 54 -0.89 -7.80 -2.18
CA ASN A 54 -1.10 -8.41 -0.86
C ASN A 54 -0.09 -7.89 0.18
N ILE A 55 -0.53 -7.64 1.42
CA ILE A 55 0.37 -7.48 2.58
C ILE A 55 0.66 -8.86 3.18
N PRO A 56 1.89 -9.38 3.12
CA PRO A 56 2.22 -10.71 3.65
C PRO A 56 2.19 -10.72 5.19
N GLY A 57 1.60 -11.77 5.78
CA GLY A 57 1.39 -11.87 7.24
C GLY A 57 2.66 -11.92 8.11
N MET A 58 3.85 -12.14 7.53
CA MET A 58 5.16 -12.05 8.21
C MET A 58 6.11 -11.06 7.53
N GLY A 59 5.60 -10.17 6.68
CA GLY A 59 6.40 -9.17 6.00
C GLY A 59 5.87 -7.75 6.23
N THR A 60 6.54 -6.79 5.63
CA THR A 60 6.13 -5.39 5.69
C THR A 60 6.16 -4.83 4.28
N VAL A 61 5.09 -4.11 3.92
CA VAL A 61 5.08 -3.29 2.71
C VAL A 61 5.34 -1.87 3.14
N THR A 62 6.35 -1.25 2.53
CA THR A 62 6.67 0.16 2.80
C THR A 62 6.11 1.00 1.66
N VAL A 63 5.31 2.00 2.02
CA VAL A 63 4.78 2.99 1.09
C VAL A 63 5.33 4.37 1.43
N ARG A 64 5.43 5.23 0.43
CA ARG A 64 5.94 6.58 0.56
C ARG A 64 5.04 7.56 -0.19
N TRP A 65 4.66 8.63 0.48
CA TRP A 65 3.99 9.77 -0.14
C TRP A 65 4.85 11.01 -0.09
N ILE A 66 4.76 11.80 -1.15
CA ILE A 66 5.21 13.18 -1.19
C ILE A 66 3.94 14.03 -1.09
N VAL A 67 3.83 14.84 -0.03
CA VAL A 67 2.67 15.68 0.25
C VAL A 67 3.06 17.14 0.23
N GLN A 68 2.12 17.99 -0.19
CA GLN A 68 2.29 19.44 -0.19
C GLN A 68 1.60 20.05 1.03
N GLY A 69 2.37 20.76 1.85
CA GLY A 69 1.89 21.43 3.06
C GLY A 69 2.08 20.63 4.35
N SER A 70 1.61 21.19 5.48
CA SER A 70 1.80 20.65 6.83
C SER A 70 0.46 20.39 7.55
N GLY A 71 -0.47 19.74 6.84
CA GLY A 71 -1.78 19.37 7.37
C GLY A 71 -1.77 18.09 8.21
N LYS A 72 -2.81 17.91 9.03
CA LYS A 72 -3.10 16.60 9.63
C LYS A 72 -3.51 15.64 8.52
N PHE A 73 -2.91 14.45 8.50
CA PHE A 73 -3.27 13.39 7.57
C PHE A 73 -3.83 12.20 8.32
N THR A 74 -4.61 11.40 7.61
CA THR A 74 -5.10 10.10 8.09
C THR A 74 -4.70 9.03 7.09
N ILE A 75 -4.12 7.94 7.58
CA ILE A 75 -3.75 6.77 6.79
C ILE A 75 -4.81 5.70 7.02
N ASN A 76 -5.43 5.22 5.94
CA ASN A 76 -6.34 4.09 5.97
C ASN A 76 -5.70 2.91 5.25
N VAL A 77 -5.62 1.79 5.95
CA VAL A 77 -5.17 0.50 5.42
C VAL A 77 -6.40 -0.40 5.37
N ASP A 78 -6.79 -0.85 4.18
CA ASP A 78 -7.83 -1.86 3.98
C ASP A 78 -7.17 -3.10 3.38
N SER A 79 -6.87 -4.07 4.25
CA SER A 79 -6.33 -5.37 3.85
C SER A 79 -7.38 -6.46 4.02
N ARG A 80 -7.53 -7.32 3.00
CA ARG A 80 -8.51 -8.41 3.09
C ARG A 80 -8.14 -9.45 4.16
N LYS A 81 -6.84 -9.62 4.41
CA LYS A 81 -6.27 -10.55 5.39
C LYS A 81 -5.97 -9.89 6.72
N GLY A 82 -5.51 -8.64 6.69
CA GLY A 82 -5.15 -7.87 7.89
C GLY A 82 -6.28 -7.07 8.52
N GLY A 83 -7.42 -6.93 7.83
CA GLY A 83 -8.52 -6.07 8.24
C GLY A 83 -8.30 -4.59 7.90
N VAL A 84 -9.15 -3.73 8.46
CA VAL A 84 -9.10 -2.28 8.25
C VAL A 84 -8.43 -1.61 9.45
N ALA A 85 -7.44 -0.76 9.20
CA ALA A 85 -6.80 0.08 10.21
C ALA A 85 -6.81 1.54 9.75
N SER A 86 -7.04 2.47 10.69
CA SER A 86 -7.04 3.92 10.43
C SER A 86 -6.24 4.64 11.52
N ARG A 87 -5.32 5.54 11.13
CA ARG A 87 -4.42 6.29 12.04
C ARG A 87 -4.18 7.70 11.56
#